data_AF-A0A7S0H0Z4-F1
#
_entry.id   AF-A0A7S0H0Z4-F1
#
_cell.length_a   1.000
_cell.length_b   1.000
_cell.length_c   1.000
_cell.angle_alpha   90.00
_cell.angle_beta   90.00
_cell.angle_gamma   90.00
#
_symmetry.space_group_name_H-M   'P 1'
#
loop_
_entity.id
_entity.type
_entity.pdbx_description
1 polymer ?
#
loop_
_entity_poly.entity_id
_entity_poly.type
_entity_poly.pdbx_seq_one_letter_code
_entity_poly.pdbx_strand_id
1 'polypeptide(L)'
;KRYCTDSYGARRLAMAAFGDLSDGLASDAVTTRKRCPHGKFKWDCGTCSPCPHAQGKTKKECAQCSGCAHGKVKRYCTACSGCPHGKIRRFCSACNPCPHGTLKHQCRRCNPCPHG
;
A
#
# COMPACT_ATOMS: atom_id res chain seq x y z
N LYS A 1 -9.03 -20.34 -14.83
CA LYS A 1 -8.68 -19.90 -13.45
C LYS A 1 -8.07 -18.49 -13.54
N ARG A 2 -8.91 -17.45 -13.56
CA ARG A 2 -8.46 -16.04 -13.72
C ARG A 2 -8.16 -15.47 -12.33
N TYR A 3 -6.89 -15.22 -12.04
CA TYR A 3 -6.45 -14.57 -10.81
C TYR A 3 -6.71 -13.06 -10.95
N CYS A 4 -7.52 -12.49 -10.07
CA CYS A 4 -7.75 -11.04 -10.02
C CYS A 4 -6.45 -10.34 -9.58
N THR A 5 -5.76 -9.67 -10.50
CA THR A 5 -4.58 -8.85 -10.22
C THR A 5 -4.95 -7.36 -10.14
N ASP A 6 -5.90 -7.00 -9.28
CA ASP A 6 -6.14 -5.59 -8.93
C ASP A 6 -5.78 -5.39 -7.47
N SER A 7 -4.47 -5.34 -7.25
CA SER A 7 -3.90 -4.81 -6.02
C SER A 7 -4.08 -3.29 -6.04
N TYR A 8 -4.65 -2.74 -4.96
CA TYR A 8 -4.73 -1.30 -4.66
C TYR A 8 -5.88 -0.50 -5.32
N GLY A 9 -7.12 -0.97 -5.21
CA GLY A 9 -8.31 -0.16 -5.53
C GLY A 9 -9.47 -0.43 -4.58
N ALA A 10 -9.97 0.62 -3.93
CA ALA A 10 -11.28 0.71 -3.27
C ALA A 10 -11.64 -0.34 -2.18
N ARG A 11 -11.21 -0.08 -0.94
CA ARG A 11 -12.00 -0.49 0.23
C ARG A 11 -13.19 0.48 0.37
N ARG A 12 -14.31 0.18 -0.28
CA ARG A 12 -15.60 0.83 0.02
C ARG A 12 -16.24 0.03 1.15
N LEU A 13 -16.00 0.46 2.39
CA LEU A 13 -16.77 -0.05 3.53
C LEU A 13 -18.16 0.59 3.49
N ALA A 14 -19.19 -0.24 3.65
CA ALA A 14 -20.59 0.12 3.64
C ALA A 14 -20.90 1.19 4.71
N MET A 15 -21.62 2.24 4.31
CA MET A 15 -22.22 3.21 5.23
C MET A 15 -23.47 2.57 5.83
N ALA A 16 -23.39 2.13 7.09
CA ALA A 16 -24.58 1.84 7.88
C ALA A 16 -25.06 3.16 8.51
N ALA A 17 -26.34 3.46 8.29
CA ALA A 17 -27.03 4.65 8.75
C ALA A 17 -27.26 4.61 10.26
N PHE A 18 -26.88 5.68 10.98
CA PHE A 18 -27.44 6.03 12.29
C PHE A 18 -27.35 7.55 12.52
N GLY A 19 -28.51 8.21 12.56
CA GLY A 19 -28.91 9.30 13.46
C GLY A 19 -28.17 10.64 13.44
N ASP A 20 -28.91 11.71 13.14
CA ASP A 20 -28.61 13.10 13.50
C ASP A 20 -28.30 13.26 15.01
N LEU A 21 -27.21 13.94 15.38
CA LEU A 21 -27.17 14.78 16.59
C LEU A 21 -25.96 15.73 16.60
N SER A 22 -26.27 16.97 16.96
CA SER A 22 -25.46 18.18 17.01
C SER A 22 -24.38 18.19 18.09
N ASP A 23 -23.35 19.02 17.85
CA ASP A 23 -22.41 19.63 18.81
C ASP A 23 -21.27 18.80 19.41
N GLY A 24 -20.07 19.42 19.41
CA GLY A 24 -19.08 19.26 20.48
C GLY A 24 -17.93 18.28 20.25
N LEU A 25 -16.80 18.80 19.77
CA LEU A 25 -15.41 18.42 20.08
C LEU A 25 -15.17 17.03 20.74
N ALA A 26 -14.97 15.99 19.94
CA ALA A 26 -14.26 14.78 20.37
C ALA A 26 -13.50 14.14 19.20
N SER A 27 -12.20 14.01 19.42
CA SER A 27 -11.18 13.64 18.45
C SER A 27 -11.16 12.13 18.17
N ASP A 28 -12.18 11.59 17.51
CA ASP A 28 -12.08 10.26 16.90
C ASP A 28 -11.35 10.37 15.55
N ALA A 29 -10.02 10.43 15.64
CA ALA A 29 -9.12 10.67 14.51
C ALA A 29 -9.07 9.48 13.53
N VAL A 30 -10.14 9.27 12.76
CA VAL A 30 -9.97 8.81 11.38
C VAL A 30 -9.18 9.91 10.68
N THR A 31 -7.86 9.78 10.67
CA THR A 31 -6.93 10.70 10.03
C THR A 31 -7.18 10.64 8.52
N THR A 32 -8.22 11.33 8.04
CA THR A 32 -8.43 11.58 6.62
C THR A 32 -7.27 12.42 6.14
N ARG A 33 -6.23 11.74 5.66
CA ARG A 33 -5.02 12.36 5.11
C ARG A 33 -5.48 13.33 4.01
N LYS A 34 -5.27 14.63 4.21
CA LYS A 34 -5.64 15.65 3.23
C LYS A 34 -4.82 15.46 1.95
N ARG A 35 -5.48 15.60 0.80
CA ARG A 35 -4.84 15.64 -0.52
C ARG A 35 -4.26 17.04 -0.73
N CYS A 36 -3.16 17.13 -1.46
CA CYS A 36 -2.62 18.41 -1.93
C CYS A 36 -3.46 18.94 -3.10
N PRO A 37 -3.33 20.21 -3.51
CA PRO A 37 -4.03 20.77 -4.67
C PRO A 37 -3.75 20.00 -5.97
N HIS A 38 -2.66 19.22 -6.03
CA HIS A 38 -2.31 18.36 -7.16
C HIS A 38 -3.05 17.00 -7.16
N GLY A 39 -4.06 16.81 -6.31
CA GLY A 39 -4.89 15.59 -6.22
C GLY A 39 -4.23 14.36 -5.59
N LYS A 40 -2.94 14.43 -5.23
CA LYS A 40 -2.17 13.36 -4.58
C LYS A 40 -2.04 13.59 -3.08
N PHE A 41 -1.64 12.57 -2.32
CA PHE A 41 -1.23 12.81 -0.93
C PHE A 41 0.10 13.57 -0.90
N LYS A 42 0.34 14.37 0.15
CA LYS A 42 1.59 15.14 0.32
C LYS A 42 2.85 14.28 0.12
N TRP A 43 2.87 13.06 0.69
CA TRP A 43 3.99 12.12 0.62
C TRP A 43 4.16 11.42 -0.75
N ASP A 44 3.18 11.56 -1.63
CA ASP A 44 3.14 10.92 -2.96
C ASP A 44 3.15 11.96 -4.10
N CYS A 45 3.22 13.25 -3.75
CA CYS A 45 3.23 14.33 -4.71
C CYS A 45 4.68 14.76 -4.97
N GLY A 46 5.17 14.58 -6.20
CA GLY A 46 6.52 15.00 -6.60
C GLY A 46 6.74 16.51 -6.60
N THR A 47 5.66 17.32 -6.61
CA THR A 47 5.73 18.77 -6.45
C THR A 47 5.80 19.18 -4.97
N CYS A 48 5.07 18.50 -4.08
CA CYS A 48 5.08 18.82 -2.64
C CYS A 48 6.21 18.14 -1.86
N SER A 49 6.69 17.00 -2.35
CA SER A 49 7.78 16.21 -1.77
C SER A 49 8.74 15.76 -2.88
N PRO A 50 9.41 16.71 -3.56
CA PRO A 50 10.33 16.40 -4.65
C PRO A 50 11.53 15.62 -4.14
N CYS A 51 12.03 14.71 -4.98
CA CYS A 51 13.30 14.05 -4.77
C CYS A 51 14.44 14.95 -5.28
N PRO A 52 15.54 15.15 -4.52
CA PRO A 52 16.69 15.94 -5.00
C PRO A 52 17.36 15.32 -6.23
N HIS A 53 17.19 14.01 -6.42
CA HIS A 53 17.76 13.25 -7.53
C HIS A 53 16.88 13.21 -8.79
N ALA A 54 15.62 13.66 -8.70
CA ALA A 54 14.67 13.57 -9.80
C ALA A 54 13.59 14.64 -9.67
N GLN A 55 13.60 15.60 -10.59
CA GLN A 55 12.61 16.68 -10.62
C GLN A 55 11.20 16.13 -10.86
N GLY A 56 10.23 16.63 -10.09
CA GLY A 56 8.81 16.25 -10.21
C GLY A 56 8.47 14.81 -9.80
N LYS A 57 9.44 14.02 -9.31
CA LYS A 57 9.24 12.64 -8.87
C LYS A 57 9.44 12.51 -7.37
N THR A 58 8.71 11.60 -6.76
CA THR A 58 8.90 11.30 -5.33
C THR A 58 10.11 10.38 -5.11
N LYS A 59 10.59 10.31 -3.88
CA LYS A 59 11.66 9.38 -3.46
C LYS A 59 11.36 7.92 -3.84
N LYS A 60 10.08 7.53 -3.86
CA LYS A 60 9.65 6.15 -4.19
C LYS A 60 9.80 5.79 -5.67
N GLU A 61 9.77 6.80 -6.53
CA GLU A 61 9.85 6.70 -8.00
C GLU A 61 11.26 7.01 -8.51
N CYS A 62 12.08 7.67 -7.70
CA CYS A 62 13.47 7.94 -8.04
C CYS A 62 14.28 6.64 -8.07
N ALA A 63 14.93 6.35 -9.19
CA ALA A 63 15.77 5.17 -9.37
C ALA A 63 16.97 5.16 -8.41
N GLN A 64 17.59 6.31 -8.16
CA GLN A 64 18.70 6.41 -7.21
C GLN A 64 18.25 6.14 -5.76
N CYS A 65 17.04 6.56 -5.38
CA CYS A 65 16.53 6.34 -4.02
C CYS A 65 15.89 4.96 -3.80
N SER A 66 15.26 4.41 -4.84
CA SER A 66 14.48 3.18 -4.76
C SER A 66 15.21 1.97 -5.30
N GLY A 67 16.23 2.16 -6.14
CA GLY A 67 17.12 1.13 -6.66
C GLY A 67 18.05 0.56 -5.60
N CYS A 68 18.63 -0.59 -5.91
CA CYS A 68 19.77 -1.16 -5.20
C CYS A 68 20.91 -1.42 -6.19
N ALA A 69 22.11 -1.70 -5.66
CA ALA A 69 23.31 -2.00 -6.46
C ALA A 69 23.13 -3.20 -7.41
N HIS A 70 22.14 -4.06 -7.17
CA HIS A 70 21.82 -5.24 -7.99
C HIS A 70 20.97 -4.92 -9.23
N GLY A 71 20.81 -3.65 -9.61
CA GLY A 71 20.00 -3.23 -10.77
C GLY A 71 18.49 -3.44 -10.61
N LYS A 72 18.01 -3.73 -9.39
CA LYS A 72 16.59 -3.92 -9.08
C LYS A 72 16.12 -2.87 -8.10
N VAL A 73 14.82 -2.60 -8.06
CA VAL A 73 14.25 -1.78 -6.98
C VAL A 73 14.44 -2.54 -5.65
N LYS A 74 14.96 -1.88 -4.61
CA LYS A 74 15.32 -2.46 -3.30
C LYS A 74 14.21 -3.34 -2.74
N ARG A 75 12.96 -2.90 -2.82
CA ARG A 75 11.77 -3.63 -2.33
C ARG A 75 11.44 -4.90 -3.13
N TYR A 76 11.97 -5.06 -4.33
CA TYR A 76 11.80 -6.24 -5.18
C TYR A 76 13.10 -7.04 -5.37
N CYS A 77 14.18 -6.63 -4.69
CA CYS A 77 15.43 -7.36 -4.76
C CYS A 77 15.44 -8.48 -3.72
N THR A 78 15.63 -9.72 -4.15
CA THR A 78 15.78 -10.88 -3.25
C THR A 78 17.05 -10.79 -2.41
N ALA A 79 18.14 -10.22 -2.93
CA ALA A 79 19.34 -9.99 -2.14
C ALA A 79 19.14 -8.93 -1.04
N CYS A 80 18.27 -7.93 -1.25
CA CYS A 80 18.03 -6.86 -0.26
C CYS A 80 16.84 -7.12 0.68
N SER A 81 15.84 -7.88 0.25
CA SER A 81 14.56 -8.06 0.95
C SER A 81 14.03 -9.49 0.88
N GLY A 82 14.91 -10.43 0.53
CA GLY A 82 14.64 -11.86 0.54
C GLY A 82 14.51 -12.43 1.93
N CYS A 83 13.97 -13.64 1.98
CA CYS A 83 13.95 -14.52 3.13
C CYS A 83 14.77 -15.79 2.82
N PRO A 84 15.12 -16.62 3.83
CA PRO A 84 15.85 -17.87 3.61
C PRO A 84 15.15 -18.86 2.66
N HIS A 85 13.84 -18.68 2.42
CA HIS A 85 13.06 -19.50 1.47
C HIS A 85 13.23 -19.08 -0.01
N GLY A 86 14.22 -18.23 -0.34
CA GLY A 86 14.48 -17.78 -1.71
C GLY A 86 13.43 -16.82 -2.29
N LYS A 87 12.49 -16.33 -1.48
CA LYS A 87 11.41 -15.41 -1.88
C LYS A 87 11.59 -14.06 -1.21
N ILE A 88 11.02 -13.00 -1.78
CA ILE A 88 10.93 -11.71 -1.08
C ILE A 88 10.04 -11.90 0.16
N ARG A 89 10.45 -11.39 1.33
CA ARG A 89 9.76 -11.60 2.63
C ARG A 89 8.25 -11.40 2.57
N ARG A 90 7.78 -10.32 1.92
CA ARG A 90 6.34 -9.99 1.80
C ARG A 90 5.53 -10.97 0.94
N PHE A 91 6.20 -11.76 0.11
CA PHE A 91 5.63 -12.78 -0.77
C PHE A 91 5.93 -14.20 -0.28
N CYS A 92 6.48 -14.35 0.92
CA CYS A 92 6.75 -15.64 1.51
C CYS A 92 5.64 -15.99 2.50
N SER A 93 4.83 -17.00 2.19
CA SER A 93 3.77 -17.50 3.07
C SER A 93 4.31 -18.05 4.39
N ALA A 94 5.52 -18.61 4.40
CA ALA A 94 6.17 -19.06 5.63
C ALA A 94 6.62 -17.90 6.54
N CYS A 95 6.93 -16.72 5.98
CA CYS A 95 7.37 -15.57 6.77
C CYS A 95 6.26 -14.59 7.13
N ASN A 96 5.24 -14.44 6.27
CA ASN A 96 4.13 -13.50 6.46
C ASN A 96 2.79 -14.18 6.12
N PRO A 97 2.43 -15.29 6.77
CA PRO A 97 1.10 -15.86 6.62
C PRO A 97 0.05 -14.93 7.23
N CYS A 98 -1.17 -14.98 6.70
CA CYS A 98 -2.35 -14.54 7.44
C CYS A 98 -2.77 -15.65 8.42
N PRO A 99 -3.72 -15.38 9.35
CA PRO A 99 -4.24 -16.40 10.27
C PRO A 99 -4.84 -17.65 9.59
N HIS A 100 -5.09 -17.59 8.28
CA HIS A 100 -5.61 -18.69 7.47
C HIS A 100 -4.51 -19.48 6.74
N GLY A 101 -3.23 -19.30 7.09
CA GLY A 101 -2.10 -20.08 6.55
C GLY A 101 -1.66 -19.72 5.13
N THR A 102 -2.21 -18.66 4.53
CA THR A 102 -1.87 -18.19 3.17
C THR A 102 -1.42 -16.73 3.20
N LEU A 103 -0.83 -16.21 2.13
CA LEU A 103 -0.50 -14.78 2.07
C LEU A 103 -1.79 -13.94 2.09
N LYS A 104 -1.80 -12.84 2.85
CA LYS A 104 -2.99 -11.98 3.00
C LYS A 104 -3.66 -11.58 1.68
N HIS A 105 -2.86 -11.27 0.65
CA HIS A 105 -3.36 -10.88 -0.68
C HIS A 105 -3.88 -12.05 -1.52
N GLN A 106 -3.48 -13.29 -1.19
CA GLN A 106 -3.97 -14.51 -1.84
C GLN A 106 -5.12 -15.15 -1.05
N CYS A 107 -5.31 -14.76 0.20
CA CYS A 107 -6.31 -15.33 1.07
C CYS A 107 -7.71 -14.81 0.70
N ARG A 108 -8.57 -15.68 0.17
CA ARG A 108 -9.97 -15.37 -0.16
C ARG A 108 -10.77 -14.84 1.03
N ARG A 109 -10.44 -15.26 2.25
CA ARG A 109 -11.08 -14.77 3.49
C ARG A 109 -10.62 -13.36 3.86
N CYS A 110 -9.36 -13.01 3.59
CA CYS A 110 -8.82 -11.67 3.90
C CYS A 110 -9.04 -10.66 2.77
N ASN A 111 -9.11 -11.14 1.53
CA ASN A 111 -9.29 -10.35 0.33
C ASN A 111 -10.36 -11.01 -0.55
N PRO A 112 -11.63 -11.01 -0.10
CA PRO A 112 -12.72 -11.52 -0.92
C PRO A 112 -12.81 -10.68 -2.19
N CYS A 113 -12.89 -11.34 -3.35
CA CYS A 113 -13.18 -10.65 -4.59
C CYS A 113 -14.66 -10.22 -4.55
N PRO A 114 -14.98 -8.93 -4.74
CA PRO A 114 -16.36 -8.45 -4.71
C PRO A 114 -17.16 -8.85 -5.97
N HIS A 115 -16.55 -9.63 -6.88
CA HIS A 115 -17.17 -10.14 -8.08
C HIS A 115 -17.59 -11.60 -7.82
N GLY A 116 -18.89 -11.81 -7.66
CA GLY A 116 -19.52 -13.13 -7.61
C GLY A 116 -19.55 -13.79 -8.96
#